data_AF-A0A844BNA9-F1
#
_entry.id   AF-A0A844BNA9-F1
#
_cell.length_a   1.000
_cell.length_b   1.000
_cell.length_c   1.000
_cell.angle_alpha   90.00
_cell.angle_beta   90.00
_cell.angle_gamma   90.00
#
_symmetry.space_group_name_H-M   'P 1'
#
loop_
_entity.id
_entity.type
_entity.pdbx_description
1 polymer ?
#
loop_
_entity_poly.entity_id
_entity_poly.type
_entity_poly.pdbx_seq_one_letter_code
_entity_poly.pdbx_strand_id
1 'polypeptide(L)'
;MTVLLVYAGWAAAPIMAYAALSHGLRRALTGFLALIGGYSVLVWLTWAALVRGAGGPVAPLAVIGPWAGVALLSVLLYALGAWIGRDR
;
A
#
# COMPACT_ATOMS: atom_id res chain seq x y z
N MET A 1 15.86 -11.34 10.09
CA MET A 1 15.74 -10.85 8.70
C MET A 1 14.29 -10.55 8.30
N THR A 2 13.32 -11.30 8.80
CA THR A 2 11.88 -11.19 8.53
C THR A 2 11.20 -9.94 9.13
N VAL A 3 11.61 -9.48 10.32
CA VAL A 3 11.11 -8.22 10.93
C VAL A 3 11.51 -6.98 10.10
N LEU A 4 12.69 -6.99 9.47
CA LEU A 4 13.15 -5.92 8.60
C LEU A 4 12.31 -5.79 7.33
N LEU A 5 11.82 -6.90 6.76
CA LEU A 5 10.93 -6.88 5.59
C LEU A 5 9.56 -6.31 5.92
N VAL A 6 9.05 -6.60 7.14
CA VAL A 6 7.84 -5.94 7.65
C VAL A 6 8.09 -4.44 7.67
N TYR A 7 9.08 -3.96 8.44
CA TYR A 7 9.39 -2.53 8.52
C TYR A 7 9.66 -1.87 7.16
N ALA A 8 10.30 -2.56 6.22
CA ALA A 8 10.54 -2.06 4.86
C ALA A 8 9.22 -1.90 4.07
N GLY A 9 8.27 -2.82 4.21
CA GLY A 9 6.93 -2.70 3.63
C GLY A 9 6.11 -1.55 4.21
N TRP A 10 6.32 -1.22 5.49
CA TRP A 10 5.73 -0.06 6.14
C TRP A 10 6.39 1.27 5.72
N ALA A 11 7.71 1.25 5.49
CA ALA A 11 8.45 2.42 5.00
C ALA A 11 8.02 2.86 3.58
N ALA A 12 7.33 1.99 2.83
CA ALA A 12 6.77 2.33 1.52
C ALA A 12 5.48 3.18 1.60
N ALA A 13 4.84 3.31 2.77
CA ALA A 13 3.57 4.03 2.91
C ALA A 13 3.61 5.51 2.44
N PRO A 14 4.65 6.32 2.77
CA PRO A 14 4.76 7.69 2.28
C PRO A 14 4.90 7.75 0.75
N ILE A 15 5.63 6.78 0.16
CA ILE A 15 5.81 6.69 -1.29
C ILE A 15 4.48 6.35 -1.97
N MET A 16 3.71 5.41 -1.40
CA MET A 16 2.37 5.06 -1.89
C MET A 16 1.41 6.25 -1.81
N ALA A 17 1.46 7.03 -0.74
CA ALA A 17 0.64 8.23 -0.56
C ALA A 17 0.97 9.29 -1.63
N TYR A 18 2.25 9.59 -1.84
CA TYR A 18 2.69 10.54 -2.88
C TYR A 18 2.32 10.07 -4.29
N ALA A 19 2.54 8.77 -4.58
CA ALA A 19 2.22 8.18 -5.87
C ALA A 19 0.71 8.19 -6.15
N ALA A 20 -0.12 7.91 -5.14
CA ALA A 20 -1.57 7.94 -5.26
C ALA A 20 -2.10 9.33 -5.59
N LEU A 21 -1.62 10.36 -4.88
CA LEU A 21 -1.96 11.76 -5.16
C LEU A 21 -1.53 12.16 -6.58
N SER A 22 -0.30 11.78 -6.97
CA SER A 22 0.26 12.07 -8.30
C SER A 22 -0.51 11.39 -9.43
N HIS A 23 -1.04 10.19 -9.21
CA HIS A 23 -1.91 9.50 -10.17
C HIS A 23 -3.31 10.12 -10.21
N GLY A 24 -3.83 10.55 -9.05
CA GLY A 24 -5.10 11.27 -8.95
C GLY A 24 -5.08 12.56 -9.77
N LEU A 25 -4.04 13.39 -9.62
CA LEU A 25 -3.85 14.62 -10.39
C LEU A 25 -3.85 14.39 -11.90
N ARG A 26 -3.35 13.24 -12.36
CA ARG A 26 -3.31 12.84 -13.78
C ARG A 26 -4.52 12.04 -14.23
N ARG A 27 -5.47 11.74 -13.33
CA ARG A 27 -6.60 10.82 -13.53
C ARG A 27 -6.19 9.45 -14.07
N ALA A 28 -4.99 9.00 -13.72
CA ALA A 28 -4.41 7.76 -14.21
C ALA A 28 -4.88 6.57 -13.36
N LEU A 29 -6.15 6.21 -13.47
CA LEU A 29 -6.79 5.16 -12.65
C LEU A 29 -6.07 3.80 -12.79
N THR A 30 -5.73 3.42 -14.03
CA THR A 30 -5.05 2.14 -14.30
C THR A 30 -3.68 2.07 -13.63
N GLY A 31 -2.92 3.17 -13.64
CA GLY A 31 -1.62 3.25 -12.96
C GLY A 31 -1.75 3.17 -11.44
N PHE A 32 -2.77 3.81 -10.88
CA PHE A 32 -3.11 3.71 -9.46
C PHE A 32 -3.47 2.27 -9.04
N LEU A 33 -4.33 1.60 -9.83
CA LEU A 33 -4.73 0.22 -9.58
C LEU A 33 -3.56 -0.76 -9.68
N ALA A 34 -2.65 -0.57 -10.66
CA ALA A 34 -1.44 -1.36 -10.77
C ALA A 34 -0.52 -1.18 -9.55
N LEU A 35 -0.38 0.06 -9.06
CA LEU A 35 0.45 0.40 -7.92
C LEU A 35 -0.09 -0.19 -6.60
N ILE A 36 -1.38 0.00 -6.32
CA ILE A 36 -2.02 -0.55 -5.11
C ILE A 36 -2.13 -2.08 -5.17
N GLY A 37 -2.35 -2.63 -6.36
CA GLY A 37 -2.34 -4.07 -6.60
C GLY A 37 -0.96 -4.68 -6.35
N GLY A 38 0.09 -4.10 -6.92
CA GLY A 38 1.48 -4.55 -6.71
C GLY A 38 1.89 -4.47 -5.24
N TYR A 39 1.57 -3.37 -4.55
CA TYR A 39 1.79 -3.25 -3.11
C TYR A 39 1.06 -4.32 -2.31
N SER A 40 -0.21 -4.57 -2.62
CA SER A 40 -1.01 -5.59 -1.93
C SER A 40 -0.43 -6.99 -2.13
N VAL A 41 -0.05 -7.34 -3.36
CA VAL A 41 0.60 -8.63 -3.67
C VAL A 41 1.90 -8.79 -2.88
N LEU A 42 2.73 -7.76 -2.82
CA LEU A 42 3.99 -7.79 -2.06
C LEU A 42 3.74 -8.03 -0.56
N VAL A 43 2.75 -7.34 0.03
CA VAL A 43 2.37 -7.49 1.44
C VAL A 43 1.91 -8.93 1.72
N TRP A 44 1.02 -9.48 0.89
CA TRP A 44 0.51 -10.83 1.08
C TRP A 44 1.57 -11.91 0.87
N LEU A 45 2.45 -11.76 -0.12
CA LEU A 45 3.59 -12.66 -0.34
C LEU A 45 4.57 -12.63 0.86
N THR A 46 4.83 -11.43 1.40
CA THR A 46 5.69 -11.26 2.57
C THR A 46 5.07 -11.93 3.80
N TRP A 47 3.76 -11.74 4.02
CA TRP A 47 3.06 -12.41 5.11
C TRP A 47 3.03 -13.94 4.94
N ALA A 48 2.77 -14.45 3.74
CA ALA A 48 2.82 -15.89 3.47
C ALA A 48 4.20 -16.48 3.74
N ALA A 49 5.27 -15.78 3.34
CA ALA A 49 6.64 -16.18 3.65
C ALA A 49 6.94 -16.17 5.15
N LEU A 50 6.45 -15.16 5.90
CA LEU A 50 6.57 -15.07 7.35
C LEU A 50 5.91 -16.24 8.07
N VAL A 51 4.68 -16.60 7.66
CA VAL A 51 3.93 -17.72 8.24
C VAL A 51 4.62 -19.07 7.96
N ARG A 52 5.24 -19.25 6.79
CA ARG A 52 5.90 -20.52 6.41
C ARG A 52 7.34 -20.67 6.92
N GLY A 53 8.05 -19.58 7.19
CA GLY A 53 9.51 -19.55 7.38
C GLY A 53 10.04 -19.61 8.81
N ALA A 54 9.26 -20.04 9.82
CA ALA A 54 9.68 -20.13 11.23
C ALA A 54 9.80 -18.79 12.01
N GLY A 55 9.07 -17.74 11.62
CA GLY A 55 9.02 -16.44 12.33
C GLY A 55 8.13 -16.38 13.58
N GLY A 56 7.50 -17.50 13.98
CA GLY A 56 6.44 -17.52 14.99
C GLY A 56 5.08 -17.06 14.45
N PRO A 57 3.98 -17.27 15.18
CA PRO A 57 2.64 -16.87 14.74
C PRO A 57 2.55 -15.34 14.63
N VAL A 58 2.50 -14.83 13.39
CA VAL A 58 2.22 -13.41 13.12
C VAL A 58 0.71 -13.21 13.17
N ALA A 59 0.25 -12.40 14.14
CA ALA A 59 -1.16 -12.07 14.26
C ALA A 59 -1.67 -11.42 12.95
N PRO A 60 -2.76 -11.91 12.33
CA PRO A 60 -3.28 -11.36 11.07
C PRO A 60 -3.56 -9.85 11.13
N LEU A 61 -4.01 -9.38 12.29
CA LEU A 61 -4.29 -7.96 12.56
C LEU A 61 -3.06 -7.05 12.40
N ALA A 62 -1.86 -7.56 12.68
CA ALA A 62 -0.61 -6.81 12.53
C ALA A 62 -0.19 -6.60 11.06
N VAL A 63 -0.91 -7.22 10.12
CA VAL A 63 -0.73 -7.05 8.67
C VAL A 63 -1.94 -6.35 8.05
N ILE A 64 -3.15 -6.78 8.42
CA ILE A 64 -4.41 -6.27 7.86
C ILE A 64 -4.66 -4.81 8.24
N GLY A 65 -4.55 -4.44 9.52
CA GLY A 65 -4.80 -3.05 9.95
C GLY A 65 -3.89 -2.03 9.24
N PRO A 66 -2.58 -2.28 9.19
CA PRO A 66 -1.61 -1.45 8.47
C PRO A 66 -1.88 -1.35 6.98
N TRP A 67 -2.09 -2.49 6.32
CA TRP A 67 -2.41 -2.54 4.90
C TRP A 67 -3.70 -1.78 4.60
N ALA A 68 -4.73 -1.94 5.43
CA ALA A 68 -6.00 -1.23 5.30
C ALA A 68 -5.82 0.28 5.46
N GLY A 69 -4.99 0.71 6.42
CA GLY A 69 -4.66 2.12 6.62
C GLY A 69 -3.98 2.74 5.39
N VAL A 70 -2.98 2.06 4.82
CA VAL A 70 -2.30 2.51 3.59
C VAL A 70 -3.26 2.52 2.41
N ALA A 71 -4.02 1.44 2.21
CA ALA A 71 -4.97 1.33 1.10
C ALA A 71 -6.03 2.44 1.15
N LEU A 72 -6.62 2.67 2.34
CA LEU A 72 -7.62 3.72 2.54
C LEU A 72 -7.01 5.11 2.29
N LEU A 73 -5.84 5.40 2.85
CA LEU A 73 -5.17 6.68 2.66
C LEU A 73 -4.84 6.92 1.17
N SER A 74 -4.32 5.90 0.48
CA SER A 74 -4.04 5.96 -0.95
C SER A 74 -5.29 6.23 -1.79
N VAL A 75 -6.42 5.58 -1.48
CA VAL A 75 -7.70 5.84 -2.17
C VAL A 75 -8.17 7.28 -1.94
N LEU A 76 -8.11 7.77 -0.70
CA LEU A 76 -8.49 9.15 -0.36
C LEU A 76 -7.60 10.17 -1.10
N LEU A 77 -6.30 9.94 -1.15
CA LEU A 77 -5.35 10.83 -1.83
C LEU A 77 -5.52 10.79 -3.36
N TYR A 78 -5.80 9.62 -3.93
CA TYR A 78 -6.14 9.52 -5.35
C TYR A 78 -7.42 10.31 -5.66
N ALA A 79 -8.48 10.13 -4.87
CA ALA A 79 -9.74 10.86 -5.05
C ALA A 79 -9.53 12.38 -4.91
N LEU A 80 -8.75 12.81 -3.92
CA LEU A 80 -8.38 14.21 -3.73
C LEU A 80 -7.61 14.75 -4.94
N GLY A 81 -6.61 14.02 -5.43
CA GLY A 81 -5.86 14.42 -6.62
C GLY A 81 -6.75 14.52 -7.86
N ALA A 82 -7.69 13.58 -8.04
CA ALA A 82 -8.62 13.56 -9.18
C ALA A 82 -9.63 14.71 -9.13
N TRP A 83 -10.04 15.12 -7.92
CA TRP A 83 -10.86 16.30 -7.71
C TRP A 83 -10.09 17.59 -8.04
N ILE A 84 -8.89 17.77 -7.49
CA ILE A 84 -8.04 18.94 -7.79
C ILE A 84 -7.69 19.02 -9.29
N GLY A 85 -7.37 17.89 -9.91
CA GLY A 85 -7.07 17.82 -11.34
C GLY A 85 -8.27 18.02 -12.26
N ARG A 86 -9.49 18.16 -11.73
CA ARG A 86 -10.70 18.49 -12.51
C ARG A 86 -10.84 19.99 -12.78
N ASP A 87 -10.31 20.81 -11.89
CA ASP A 87 -10.51 22.27 -11.90
C ASP A 87 -9.36 23.00 -12.63
N ARG A 88 -8.43 22.26 -13.25
CA ARG A 88 -7.40 22.74 -14.17
C ARG A 88 -7.72 22.33 -15.59
#